data_AF-A0A8S0SN83-F1
#
_entry.id   AF-A0A8S0SN83-F1
#
_cell.length_a   1.000
_cell.length_b   1.000
_cell.length_c   1.000
_cell.angle_alpha   90.00
_cell.angle_beta   90.00
_cell.angle_gamma   90.00
#
_symmetry.space_group_name_H-M   'P 1'
#
loop_
_entity.id
_entity.type
_entity.pdbx_description
1 polymer ?
#
loop_
_entity_poly.entity_id
_entity_poly.type
_entity_poly.pdbx_seq_one_letter_code
_entity_poly.pdbx_strand_id
1 'polypeptide(L)'
;MTEDAAHQLIPQVPGWDLVHEVGTWKLHRSWKVKSFTKGLEVFQLVANVAEAEGHHPDLHLVGWNNVKIDIWTHAVGGLTENDFILAAKINGLDLHHLLSKKTAK
;
A
#
# COMPACT_ATOMS: atom_id res chain seq x y z
N MET A 1 -6.72 -11.65 -11.34
CA MET A 1 -7.69 -10.92 -12.19
C MET A 1 -6.99 -10.47 -13.46
N THR A 2 -7.74 -10.06 -14.49
CA THR A 2 -7.15 -9.49 -15.72
C THR A 2 -6.68 -8.05 -15.47
N GLU A 3 -5.79 -7.56 -16.35
CA GLU A 3 -5.32 -6.17 -16.32
C GLU A 3 -6.48 -5.17 -16.46
N ASP A 4 -7.39 -5.38 -17.41
CA ASP A 4 -8.56 -4.52 -17.59
C ASP A 4 -9.44 -4.45 -16.33
N ALA A 5 -9.64 -5.58 -15.64
CA ALA A 5 -10.40 -5.61 -14.40
C ALA A 5 -9.68 -4.84 -13.27
N ALA A 6 -8.35 -4.97 -13.18
CA ALA A 6 -7.56 -4.20 -12.22
C ALA A 6 -7.67 -2.69 -12.48
N HIS A 7 -7.60 -2.26 -13.75
CA HIS A 7 -7.75 -0.85 -14.13
C HIS A 7 -9.12 -0.27 -13.77
N GLN A 8 -10.19 -1.08 -13.84
CA GLN A 8 -11.53 -0.66 -13.42
C GLN A 8 -11.66 -0.44 -11.90
N LEU A 9 -10.83 -1.12 -11.11
CA LEU A 9 -10.87 -1.03 -9.65
C LEU A 9 -9.95 0.06 -9.07
N ILE A 10 -8.92 0.49 -9.79
CA ILE A 10 -7.99 1.54 -9.34
C ILE A 10 -8.68 2.83 -8.86
N PRO A 11 -9.73 3.36 -9.53
CA PRO A 11 -10.44 4.54 -9.04
C PRO A 11 -11.03 4.39 -7.63
N GLN A 12 -11.27 3.17 -7.16
CA GLN A 12 -11.83 2.89 -5.82
C GLN A 12 -10.78 2.97 -4.70
N VAL A 13 -9.50 2.98 -5.06
CA VAL A 13 -8.37 3.00 -4.12
C VAL A 13 -7.47 4.21 -4.40
N PRO A 14 -7.97 5.45 -4.21
CA PRO A 14 -7.23 6.65 -4.58
C PRO A 14 -5.85 6.72 -3.90
N GLY A 15 -4.83 7.07 -4.69
CA GLY A 15 -3.44 7.17 -4.26
C GLY A 15 -2.66 5.86 -4.29
N TRP A 16 -3.27 4.76 -4.73
CA TRP A 16 -2.58 3.54 -5.14
C TRP A 16 -2.33 3.56 -6.64
N ASP A 17 -1.15 3.11 -7.04
CA ASP A 17 -0.74 2.93 -8.43
C ASP A 17 -0.76 1.44 -8.79
N LEU A 18 -1.07 1.13 -10.05
CA LEU A 18 -0.91 -0.21 -10.60
C LEU A 18 0.49 -0.33 -11.20
N VAL A 19 1.31 -1.24 -10.68
CA VAL A 19 2.70 -1.44 -11.15
C VAL A 19 2.93 -2.88 -11.61
N HIS A 20 3.69 -3.04 -12.68
CA HIS A 20 4.12 -4.35 -13.18
C HIS A 20 5.61 -4.54 -12.87
N GLU A 21 5.91 -5.34 -11.86
CA GLU A 21 7.28 -5.61 -11.42
C GLU A 21 7.56 -7.11 -11.48
N VAL A 22 8.67 -7.49 -12.10
CA VAL A 22 9.13 -8.89 -12.19
C VAL A 22 8.03 -9.83 -12.74
N GLY A 23 7.28 -9.34 -13.74
CA GLY A 23 6.20 -10.10 -14.38
C GLY A 23 4.90 -10.20 -13.58
N THR A 24 4.80 -9.56 -12.41
CA THR A 24 3.62 -9.60 -11.55
C THR A 24 3.00 -8.21 -11.39
N TRP A 25 1.68 -8.11 -11.56
CA TRP A 25 0.93 -6.88 -11.26
C TRP A 25 0.73 -6.73 -9.75
N LYS A 26 0.92 -5.51 -9.24
CA LYS A 26 0.79 -5.16 -7.83
C LYS A 26 0.12 -3.80 -7.68
N LEU A 27 -0.52 -3.59 -6.53
CA LEU A 27 -0.86 -2.25 -6.06
C LEU A 27 0.34 -1.68 -5.30
N HIS A 28 0.67 -0.43 -5.59
CA HIS A 28 1.79 0.27 -4.99
C HIS A 28 1.34 1.57 -4.35
N ARG A 29 1.85 1.87 -3.15
CA ARG A 29 1.70 3.19 -2.54
C ARG A 29 2.91 3.56 -1.72
N SER A 30 3.24 4.85 -1.69
CA SER A 30 4.34 5.35 -0.87
C SER A 30 4.04 6.70 -0.20
N TRP A 31 4.66 6.90 0.97
CA TRP A 31 4.63 8.16 1.70
C TRP A 31 5.97 8.48 2.33
N LYS A 32 6.29 9.78 2.39
CA LYS A 32 7.37 10.28 3.24
C LYS A 32 6.86 10.55 4.65
N VAL A 33 7.50 9.98 5.66
CA VAL A 33 7.19 10.17 7.08
C VAL A 33 8.13 11.17 7.75
N LYS A 34 7.74 11.67 8.93
CA LYS A 34 8.53 12.69 9.68
C LYS A 34 9.82 12.14 10.28
N SER A 35 9.86 10.87 10.64
CA SER A 35 11.01 10.19 11.25
C SER A 35 10.96 8.69 10.99
N PHE A 36 12.07 8.01 11.26
CA PHE A 36 12.16 6.54 11.25
C PHE A 36 11.09 5.89 12.12
N THR A 37 10.91 6.38 13.36
CA THR A 37 9.89 5.86 14.29
C THR A 37 8.47 6.06 13.79
N LYS A 38 8.19 7.16 13.07
CA LYS A 38 6.90 7.37 12.41
C LYS A 38 6.67 6.41 11.24
N GLY A 39 7.74 5.94 10.59
CA GLY A 39 7.65 4.86 9.61
C GLY A 39 7.19 3.55 10.24
N LEU A 40 7.76 3.19 11.39
CA LEU A 40 7.34 2.00 12.15
C LEU A 40 5.89 2.10 12.64
N GLU A 41 5.44 3.30 13.03
CA GLU A 41 4.05 3.54 13.43
C GLU A 41 3.07 3.34 12.26
N VAL A 42 3.41 3.79 11.05
CA VAL A 42 2.62 3.49 9.85
C VAL A 42 2.55 1.98 9.62
N PHE A 43 3.67 1.25 9.74
CA PHE A 43 3.65 -0.21 9.60
C PHE A 43 2.77 -0.91 10.61
N GLN A 44 2.79 -0.48 11.87
CA GLN A 44 1.93 -1.09 12.89
C GLN A 44 0.45 -0.91 12.55
N LEU A 45 0.06 0.28 12.08
CA LEU A 45 -1.33 0.54 11.69
C LEU A 45 -1.75 -0.33 10.50
N VAL A 46 -0.89 -0.45 9.49
CA VAL A 46 -1.16 -1.30 8.32
C VAL A 46 -1.18 -2.77 8.70
N ALA A 47 -0.25 -3.23 9.54
CA ALA A 47 -0.17 -4.62 9.99
C ALA A 47 -1.45 -5.03 10.74
N ASN A 48 -2.02 -4.15 11.57
CA ASN A 48 -3.27 -4.43 12.26
C ASN A 48 -4.44 -4.64 11.28
N VAL A 49 -4.50 -3.84 10.21
CA VAL A 49 -5.51 -4.01 9.15
C VAL A 49 -5.25 -5.32 8.39
N ALA A 50 -4.02 -5.55 7.96
CA ALA A 50 -3.62 -6.74 7.23
C ALA A 50 -3.95 -8.04 7.98
N GLU A 51 -3.67 -8.07 9.28
CA GLU A 51 -3.98 -9.22 10.13
C GLU A 51 -5.48 -9.45 10.29
N ALA A 52 -6.26 -8.37 10.44
CA ALA A 52 -7.72 -8.48 10.48
C ALA A 52 -8.33 -9.00 9.17
N GLU A 53 -7.71 -8.70 8.02
CA GLU A 53 -8.11 -9.21 6.71
C GLU A 53 -7.55 -10.59 6.38
N GLY A 54 -6.57 -11.08 7.14
CA GLY A 54 -5.82 -12.29 6.78
C GLY A 54 -5.08 -12.14 5.44
N HIS A 55 -4.69 -10.92 5.07
CA HIS A 55 -4.03 -10.61 3.81
C HIS A 55 -2.89 -9.63 4.04
N HIS A 56 -1.67 -10.07 3.76
CA HIS A 56 -0.47 -9.37 4.22
C HIS A 56 0.22 -8.66 3.05
N PRO A 57 0.39 -7.34 3.12
CA PRO A 57 1.11 -6.60 2.11
C PRO A 57 2.62 -6.64 2.40
N ASP A 58 3.43 -6.37 1.39
CA ASP A 58 4.86 -6.17 1.56
C ASP A 58 5.12 -4.73 2.07
N LEU A 59 5.81 -4.64 3.21
CA LEU A 59 6.11 -3.39 3.89
C LEU A 59 7.60 -3.05 3.75
N HIS A 60 7.90 -1.90 3.15
CA HIS A 60 9.27 -1.47 2.89
C HIS A 60 9.55 -0.09 3.49
N LEU A 61 10.60 0.01 4.30
CA LEU A 61 11.15 1.28 4.75
C LEU A 61 12.40 1.58 3.96
N VAL A 62 12.26 2.39 2.91
CA VAL A 62 13.34 2.72 1.99
C VAL A 62 14.09 3.94 2.52
N GLY A 63 15.42 3.79 2.69
CA GLY A 63 16.23 4.79 3.38
C GLY A 63 15.88 4.85 4.86
N TRP A 64 15.31 5.97 5.31
CA TRP A 64 14.89 6.15 6.72
C TRP A 64 13.48 6.73 6.90
N ASN A 65 12.86 7.26 5.83
CA ASN A 65 11.55 7.91 5.92
C ASN A 65 10.62 7.70 4.73
N ASN A 66 10.94 6.79 3.80
CA ASN A 66 10.02 6.47 2.72
C ASN A 66 9.36 5.13 3.00
N VAL A 67 8.10 5.19 3.45
CA VAL A 67 7.25 4.00 3.61
C VAL A 67 6.70 3.66 2.24
N LYS A 68 6.99 2.45 1.75
CA LYS A 68 6.45 1.86 0.52
C LYS A 68 5.65 0.61 0.91
N ILE A 69 4.50 0.45 0.29
CA ILE A 69 3.64 -0.73 0.45
C ILE A 69 3.33 -1.29 -0.93
N ASP A 70 3.55 -2.58 -1.10
CA ASP A 70 3.13 -3.34 -2.28
C ASP A 70 2.10 -4.40 -1.87
N ILE A 71 1.01 -4.52 -2.63
CA ILE A 71 -0.06 -5.51 -2.37
C ILE A 71 -0.28 -6.34 -3.63
N TRP A 72 -0.17 -7.65 -3.46
CA TRP A 72 -0.64 -8.64 -4.43
C TRP A 72 -0.85 -9.99 -3.74
N THR A 73 -1.57 -10.88 -4.40
CA THR A 73 -1.81 -12.22 -3.88
C THR A 73 -0.74 -13.18 -4.37
N HIS A 74 0.23 -13.53 -3.51
CA HIS A 74 1.35 -14.43 -3.84
C HIS A 74 0.90 -15.79 -4.39
N ALA A 75 -0.15 -16.38 -3.81
CA ALA A 75 -0.62 -17.72 -4.17
C ALA A 75 -1.07 -17.84 -5.64
N VAL A 76 -1.48 -16.74 -6.26
CA VAL A 76 -1.91 -16.69 -7.67
C VAL A 76 -0.95 -15.92 -8.56
N GLY A 77 0.16 -15.42 -8.02
CA GLY A 77 1.15 -14.64 -8.77
C GLY A 77 0.59 -13.37 -9.40
N GLY A 78 -0.37 -12.70 -8.74
CA GLY A 78 -1.01 -11.51 -9.29
C GLY A 78 -2.12 -10.95 -8.41
N LEU A 79 -2.93 -10.06 -8.99
CA LEU A 79 -3.98 -9.35 -8.26
C LEU A 79 -5.27 -10.16 -8.10
N THR A 80 -5.91 -10.02 -6.96
CA THR A 80 -7.26 -10.47 -6.61
C THR A 80 -8.05 -9.31 -6.01
N GLU A 81 -9.37 -9.45 -5.89
CA GLU A 81 -10.21 -8.41 -5.28
C GLU A 81 -9.77 -8.07 -3.85
N ASN A 82 -9.21 -9.07 -3.14
CA ASN A 82 -8.74 -8.89 -1.76
C ASN A 82 -7.60 -7.86 -1.65
N ASP A 83 -6.77 -7.73 -2.70
CA ASP A 83 -5.72 -6.71 -2.76
C ASP A 83 -6.32 -5.30 -2.74
N PHE A 84 -7.42 -5.09 -3.46
CA PHE A 84 -8.12 -3.80 -3.51
C PHE A 84 -8.92 -3.53 -2.24
N ILE A 85 -9.50 -4.57 -1.62
CA ILE A 85 -10.18 -4.46 -0.32
C ILE A 85 -9.18 -4.00 0.75
N LEU A 86 -8.01 -4.64 0.82
CA LEU A 86 -6.96 -4.25 1.76
C LEU A 86 -6.46 -2.83 1.48
N ALA A 87 -6.20 -2.48 0.22
CA ALA A 87 -5.81 -1.12 -0.17
C ALA A 87 -6.84 -0.06 0.24
N ALA A 88 -8.14 -0.35 0.08
CA ALA A 88 -9.23 0.53 0.50
C ALA A 88 -9.31 0.68 2.02
N LYS A 89 -9.06 -0.39 2.78
CA LYS A 89 -9.00 -0.34 4.25
C LYS A 89 -7.80 0.47 4.74
N ILE A 90 -6.64 0.33 4.10
CA ILE A 90 -5.45 1.16 4.38
C ILE A 90 -5.73 2.64 4.06
N ASN A 91 -6.52 2.96 3.02
CA ASN A 91 -6.94 4.34 2.74
C ASN A 91 -7.73 4.98 3.88
N GLY A 92 -8.43 4.19 4.69
CA GLY A 92 -9.19 4.65 5.84
C GLY A 92 -8.34 5.04 7.06
N LEU A 93 -7.03 4.78 7.06
CA LEU A 93 -6.14 5.12 8.17
C LEU A 93 -5.82 6.63 8.19
N ASP A 94 -5.96 7.27 9.34
CA ASP A 94 -5.45 8.64 9.54
C ASP A 94 -3.93 8.63 9.74
N LEU A 95 -3.21 8.85 8.65
CA LEU A 95 -1.75 8.93 8.65
C LEU A 95 -1.24 10.38 8.72
N HIS A 96 -2.09 11.41 8.63
CA HIS A 96 -1.67 12.80 8.38
C HIS A 96 -0.65 13.31 9.40
N HIS A 97 -0.82 12.93 10.66
CA HIS A 97 0.08 13.33 11.74
C HIS A 97 1.45 12.61 11.71
N LEU A 98 1.59 11.53 10.94
CA LEU A 98 2.82 10.74 10.74
C LEU A 98 3.62 11.19 9.52
N LEU A 99 2.92 11.72 8.51
CA LEU A 99 3.51 12.09 7.22
C LEU A 99 4.28 13.40 7.30
N SER A 100 5.39 13.47 6.56
CA SER A 100 6.07 14.74 6.31
C SER A 100 5.17 15.64 5.48
N LYS A 101 5.12 16.94 5.77
CA LYS A 101 4.49 17.90 4.86
C LYS A 101 5.24 17.82 3.53
N LYS A 102 4.53 17.69 2.40
CA LYS A 102 5.15 17.94 1.10
C LYS A 102 5.82 19.32 1.19
N THR A 103 7.14 19.38 1.15
CA THR A 103 7.81 20.62 0.75
C THR A 103 7.38 20.81 -0.70
N ALA A 104 6.42 21.72 -0.91
CA ALA A 104 6.18 22.23 -2.25
C ALA A 104 7.54 22.72 -2.76
N LYS A 105 8.00 22.12 -3.85
CA LYS A 105 9.12 22.66 -4.60
C LYS A 105 8.57 23.57 -5.67
#